data_AF-A0A498SCE1-F1
#
_entry.id   AF-A0A498SCE1-F1
#
_cell.length_a   1.000
_cell.length_b   1.000
_cell.length_c   1.000
_cell.angle_alpha   90.00
_cell.angle_beta   90.00
_cell.angle_gamma   90.00
#
_symmetry.space_group_name_H-M   'P 1'
#
loop_
_entity.id
_entity.type
_entity.pdbx_description
1 polymer ?
#
loop_
_entity_poly.entity_id
_entity_poly.type
_entity_poly.pdbx_seq_one_letter_code
_entity_poly.pdbx_strand_id
1 'polypeptide(L)'
;MCVNRIFRSIWNGLLSLCVTNSLPEVNPLTKEENKLLVDNWLKLKEKNPDLFLRAWIKSARMSVNIKKATGLREDEDPETNERFISLSPYIEDFVDKLIVEFRCNGNEVAEACRKLGARHVLIENFHTNFWDIFLGNLIQIIIETHMEREQREIVAICEKFFAFFVNFMRDGYKKRVQEQISGRRRMNA
;
A
#
# COMPACT_ATOMS: atom_id res chain seq x y z
N MET A 1 23.27 -10.33 13.38
CA MET A 1 22.11 -11.15 12.98
C MET A 1 20.87 -10.69 13.75
N CYS A 2 20.06 -9.75 13.22
CA CYS A 2 18.82 -9.27 13.87
C CYS A 2 17.76 -8.76 12.86
N VAL A 3 17.78 -9.19 11.59
CA VAL A 3 16.82 -8.74 10.56
C VAL A 3 15.61 -9.69 10.43
N ASN A 4 15.68 -10.88 11.03
CA ASN A 4 14.68 -11.95 10.84
C ASN A 4 13.39 -11.83 11.67
N ARG A 5 13.32 -10.95 12.68
CA ARG A 5 12.19 -10.95 13.62
C ARG A 5 10.97 -10.15 13.10
N ILE A 6 11.22 -9.06 12.40
CA ILE A 6 10.17 -8.19 11.83
C ILE A 6 9.69 -8.75 10.48
N PHE A 7 10.62 -9.24 9.64
CA PHE A 7 10.30 -9.95 8.39
C PHE A 7 9.38 -11.15 8.61
N ARG A 8 9.60 -11.93 9.69
CA ARG A 8 8.66 -12.98 10.09
C ARG A 8 7.30 -12.42 10.50
N SER A 9 7.19 -11.26 11.13
CA SER A 9 5.89 -10.73 11.57
C SER A 9 5.00 -10.32 10.40
N ILE A 10 5.58 -9.69 9.37
CA ILE A 10 4.82 -9.27 8.17
C ILE A 10 4.50 -10.48 7.30
N TRP A 11 5.47 -11.39 7.10
CA TRP A 11 5.25 -12.59 6.30
C TRP A 11 4.33 -13.61 6.98
N ASN A 12 4.48 -13.80 8.30
CA ASN A 12 3.54 -14.61 9.08
C ASN A 12 2.18 -13.92 9.19
N GLY A 13 2.12 -12.58 9.18
CA GLY A 13 0.88 -11.81 9.08
C GLY A 13 0.15 -12.05 7.76
N LEU A 14 0.88 -12.01 6.64
CA LEU A 14 0.39 -12.35 5.29
C LEU A 14 -0.15 -13.79 5.21
N LEU A 15 0.49 -14.74 5.88
CA LEU A 15 0.02 -16.14 5.98
C LEU A 15 -1.08 -16.34 7.04
N SER A 16 -1.23 -15.42 8.00
CA SER A 16 -2.19 -15.44 9.11
C SER A 16 -3.45 -14.61 8.84
N LEU A 17 -3.68 -14.11 7.62
CA LEU A 17 -4.86 -13.32 7.23
C LEU A 17 -6.20 -14.09 7.29
N CYS A 18 -6.21 -15.29 7.87
CA CYS A 18 -7.42 -15.87 8.44
C CYS A 18 -7.74 -15.19 9.78
N VAL A 19 -8.64 -14.20 9.72
CA VAL A 19 -9.59 -13.82 10.78
C VAL A 19 -8.98 -13.29 12.08
N THR A 20 -8.79 -11.96 12.18
CA THR A 20 -9.12 -11.23 13.42
C THR A 20 -9.75 -9.86 13.09
N ASN A 21 -10.89 -9.58 13.73
CA ASN A 21 -11.78 -8.44 13.47
C ASN A 21 -11.37 -7.12 14.15
N SER A 22 -10.11 -6.95 14.53
CA SER A 22 -9.59 -5.69 15.06
C SER A 22 -8.17 -5.46 14.55
N LEU A 23 -8.04 -4.50 13.63
CA LEU A 23 -6.73 -4.05 13.15
C LEU A 23 -5.98 -3.44 14.35
N PRO A 24 -4.68 -3.74 14.55
CA PRO A 24 -3.90 -3.04 15.56
C PRO A 24 -3.96 -1.53 15.31
N GLU A 25 -4.05 -0.72 16.37
CA GLU A 25 -3.94 0.74 16.26
C GLU A 25 -2.60 1.09 15.60
N VAL A 26 -2.65 1.50 14.33
CA VAL A 26 -1.45 1.99 13.66
C VAL A 26 -1.28 3.45 14.07
N ASN A 27 -0.28 3.69 14.91
CA ASN A 27 0.02 5.04 15.37
C ASN A 27 0.51 5.90 14.19
N PRO A 28 0.05 7.16 14.08
CA PRO A 28 0.63 8.11 13.13
C PRO A 28 2.14 8.28 13.39
N LEU A 29 2.83 8.76 12.37
CA LEU A 29 4.22 9.19 12.53
C LEU A 29 4.33 10.32 13.57
N THR A 30 5.42 10.36 14.31
CA THR A 30 5.78 11.51 15.16
C THR A 30 6.11 12.73 14.30
N LYS A 31 6.24 13.91 14.91
CA LYS A 31 6.63 15.12 14.18
C LYS A 31 8.02 14.99 13.56
N GLU A 32 8.93 14.33 14.25
CA GLU A 32 10.30 14.07 13.83
C GLU A 32 10.34 13.08 12.68
N GLU A 33 9.60 11.96 12.79
CA GLU A 33 9.48 10.97 11.71
C GLU A 33 8.84 11.57 10.46
N ASN A 34 7.79 12.38 10.62
CA ASN A 34 7.15 13.11 9.52
C ASN A 34 8.15 14.00 8.80
N LYS A 35 8.88 14.83 9.55
CA LYS A 35 9.89 15.71 8.98
C LYS A 35 10.95 14.91 8.23
N LEU A 36 11.46 13.83 8.84
CA LEU A 36 12.49 13.01 8.22
C LEU A 36 12.00 12.34 6.93
N LEU A 37 10.76 11.84 6.89
CA LEU A 37 10.18 11.27 5.69
C LEU A 37 10.04 12.32 4.58
N VAL A 38 9.44 13.46 4.88
CA VAL A 38 9.23 14.55 3.92
C VAL A 38 10.57 15.03 3.34
N ASP A 39 11.57 15.24 4.19
CA ASP A 39 12.88 15.79 3.79
C ASP A 39 13.71 14.81 2.94
N ASN A 40 13.44 13.50 3.02
CA ASN A 40 14.20 12.47 2.32
C ASN A 40 13.44 11.78 1.18
N TRP A 41 12.12 11.93 1.08
CA TRP A 41 11.29 11.20 0.12
C TRP A 41 11.74 11.38 -1.33
N LEU A 42 11.98 12.63 -1.76
CA LEU A 42 12.41 12.91 -3.13
C LEU A 42 13.80 12.31 -3.42
N LYS A 43 14.74 12.40 -2.48
CA LYS A 43 16.07 11.80 -2.62
C LYS A 43 16.03 10.28 -2.69
N LEU A 44 15.11 9.66 -1.94
CA LEU A 44 14.86 8.22 -2.00
C LEU A 44 14.37 7.82 -3.40
N LYS A 45 13.44 8.59 -3.97
CA LYS A 45 12.94 8.37 -5.34
C LYS A 45 13.99 8.62 -6.41
N GLU A 46 14.81 9.67 -6.29
CA GLU A 46 15.92 9.95 -7.22
C GLU A 46 16.92 8.79 -7.29
N LYS A 47 17.19 8.14 -6.15
CA LYS A 47 18.04 6.93 -6.09
C LYS A 47 17.33 5.66 -6.58
N ASN A 48 16.01 5.70 -6.71
CA ASN A 48 15.15 4.58 -7.10
C ASN A 48 14.20 4.98 -8.21
N PRO A 49 14.70 5.26 -9.44
CA PRO A 49 13.81 5.43 -10.57
C PRO A 49 12.92 4.20 -10.70
N ASP A 50 11.66 4.43 -11.07
CA ASP A 50 10.65 3.39 -11.27
C ASP A 50 10.33 2.54 -10.02
N LEU A 51 10.56 3.07 -8.82
CA LEU A 51 10.26 2.39 -7.55
C LEU A 51 8.85 1.78 -7.54
N PHE A 52 7.85 2.59 -7.87
CA PHE A 52 6.44 2.17 -7.88
C PHE A 52 6.14 1.18 -8.99
N LEU A 53 6.72 1.38 -10.17
CA LEU A 53 6.49 0.51 -11.32
C LEU A 53 7.05 -0.89 -11.07
N ARG A 54 8.28 -0.97 -10.54
CA ARG A 54 8.89 -2.25 -10.15
C ARG A 54 8.08 -2.96 -9.07
N ALA A 55 7.60 -2.24 -8.05
CA ALA A 55 6.75 -2.81 -7.02
C ALA A 55 5.41 -3.32 -7.58
N TRP A 56 4.83 -2.58 -8.53
CA TRP A 56 3.56 -2.88 -9.18
C TRP A 56 3.63 -4.14 -10.03
N ILE A 57 4.63 -4.22 -10.92
CA ILE A 57 4.94 -5.41 -11.73
C ILE A 57 5.17 -6.63 -10.84
N LYS A 58 6.03 -6.50 -9.82
CA LYS A 58 6.38 -7.61 -8.93
C LYS A 58 5.13 -8.15 -8.21
N SER A 59 4.20 -7.28 -7.84
CA SER A 59 2.93 -7.67 -7.22
C SER A 59 2.06 -8.53 -8.12
N ALA A 60 1.92 -8.17 -9.40
CA ALA A 60 1.18 -8.98 -10.37
C ALA A 60 1.89 -10.30 -10.70
N ARG A 61 3.22 -10.34 -10.70
CA ARG A 61 3.99 -11.58 -10.87
C ARG A 61 3.81 -12.54 -9.69
N MET A 62 3.63 -12.02 -8.47
CA MET A 62 3.46 -12.81 -7.25
C MET A 62 2.02 -13.28 -7.00
N SER A 63 1.01 -12.70 -7.67
CA SER A 63 -0.39 -13.01 -7.39
C SER A 63 -1.25 -13.00 -8.66
N VAL A 64 -1.73 -14.18 -9.03
CA VAL A 64 -2.71 -14.36 -10.12
C VAL A 64 -4.00 -13.58 -9.85
N ASN A 65 -4.38 -13.42 -8.57
CA ASN A 65 -5.58 -12.64 -8.22
C ASN A 65 -5.38 -11.14 -8.45
N ILE A 66 -4.16 -10.61 -8.27
CA ILE A 66 -3.84 -9.23 -8.66
C ILE A 66 -3.93 -9.08 -10.17
N LYS A 67 -3.42 -10.05 -10.95
CA LYS A 67 -3.60 -10.05 -12.42
C LYS A 67 -5.08 -9.97 -12.79
N LYS A 68 -5.91 -10.86 -12.25
CA LYS A 68 -7.36 -10.88 -12.51
C LYS A 68 -8.06 -9.56 -12.18
N ALA A 69 -7.81 -9.01 -10.98
CA ALA A 69 -8.44 -7.77 -10.53
C ALA A 69 -8.00 -6.53 -11.33
N THR A 70 -6.86 -6.61 -12.01
CA THR A 70 -6.31 -5.52 -12.84
C THR A 70 -6.57 -5.72 -14.33
N GLY A 71 -7.27 -6.80 -14.70
CA GLY A 71 -7.62 -7.11 -16.09
C GLY A 71 -6.52 -7.77 -16.90
N LEU A 72 -5.45 -8.25 -16.26
CA LEU A 72 -4.40 -9.05 -16.89
C LEU A 72 -4.84 -10.51 -17.01
N ARG A 73 -4.44 -11.15 -18.12
CA ARG A 73 -4.53 -12.60 -18.24
C ARG A 73 -3.50 -13.30 -17.34
N GLU A 74 -3.76 -14.54 -16.97
CA GLU A 74 -2.88 -15.29 -16.06
C GLU A 74 -1.46 -15.48 -16.65
N ASP A 75 -1.37 -15.72 -17.96
CA ASP A 75 -0.14 -15.97 -18.72
C ASP A 75 0.49 -14.70 -19.32
N GLU A 76 -0.17 -13.54 -19.18
CA GLU A 76 0.35 -12.27 -19.66
C GLU A 76 1.43 -11.72 -18.73
N ASP A 77 2.52 -11.21 -19.30
CA ASP A 77 3.60 -10.57 -18.54
C ASP A 77 3.21 -9.11 -18.23
N PRO A 78 3.05 -8.73 -16.94
CA PRO A 78 2.69 -7.37 -16.55
C PRO A 78 3.63 -6.29 -17.08
N GLU A 79 4.90 -6.61 -17.36
CA GLU A 79 5.87 -5.64 -17.93
C GLU A 79 5.53 -5.22 -19.37
N THR A 80 4.80 -6.06 -20.09
CA THR A 80 4.47 -5.83 -21.51
C THR A 80 3.07 -5.26 -21.73
N ASN A 81 2.25 -5.19 -20.68
CA ASN A 81 0.88 -4.68 -20.78
C ASN A 81 0.85 -3.17 -20.47
N GLU A 82 0.68 -2.35 -21.52
CA GLU A 82 0.66 -0.89 -21.43
C GLU A 82 -0.39 -0.35 -20.45
N ARG A 83 -1.59 -0.95 -20.44
CA ARG A 83 -2.67 -0.53 -19.55
C ARG A 83 -2.29 -0.76 -18.08
N PHE A 84 -1.66 -1.88 -17.77
CA PHE A 84 -1.24 -2.23 -16.43
C PHE A 84 -0.10 -1.32 -15.95
N ILE A 85 0.94 -1.12 -16.76
CA ILE A 85 2.07 -0.25 -16.40
C ILE A 85 1.63 1.22 -16.25
N SER A 86 0.63 1.66 -17.05
CA SER A 86 0.10 3.04 -16.98
C SER A 86 -0.56 3.38 -15.64
N LEU A 87 -0.88 2.39 -14.81
CA LEU A 87 -1.42 2.62 -13.47
C LEU A 87 -0.35 3.08 -12.47
N SER A 88 0.92 2.74 -12.69
CA SER A 88 1.99 3.02 -11.73
C SER A 88 2.14 4.51 -11.39
N PRO A 89 2.17 5.44 -12.37
CA PRO A 89 2.27 6.87 -12.06
C PRO A 89 1.15 7.38 -11.16
N TYR A 90 -0.09 6.88 -11.30
CA TYR A 90 -1.20 7.28 -10.44
C TYR A 90 -1.05 6.80 -8.99
N ILE A 91 -0.42 5.64 -8.79
CA ILE A 91 -0.11 5.12 -7.44
C ILE A 91 0.98 5.99 -6.81
N GLU A 92 2.01 6.30 -7.59
CA GLU A 92 3.12 7.17 -7.19
C GLU A 92 2.64 8.58 -6.83
N ASP A 93 1.86 9.22 -7.71
CA ASP A 93 1.27 10.55 -7.49
C ASP A 93 0.41 10.58 -6.22
N PHE A 94 -0.34 9.50 -5.95
CA PHE A 94 -1.12 9.41 -4.73
C PHE A 94 -0.23 9.39 -3.50
N VAL A 95 0.84 8.58 -3.47
CA VAL A 95 1.76 8.54 -2.32
C VAL A 95 2.56 9.85 -2.19
N ASP A 96 2.97 10.45 -3.30
CA ASP A 96 3.61 11.77 -3.32
C ASP A 96 2.68 12.84 -2.74
N LYS A 97 1.39 12.82 -3.07
CA LYS A 97 0.40 13.71 -2.46
C LYS A 97 0.33 13.52 -0.94
N LEU A 98 0.33 12.28 -0.45
CA LEU A 98 0.29 12.01 0.99
C LEU A 98 1.55 12.51 1.72
N ILE A 99 2.71 12.34 1.12
CA ILE A 99 4.00 12.65 1.75
C ILE A 99 4.39 14.12 1.55
N VAL A 100 4.35 14.62 0.32
CA VAL A 100 4.86 15.94 -0.04
C VAL A 100 3.79 17.02 0.14
N GLU A 101 2.61 16.82 -0.45
CA GLU A 101 1.54 17.84 -0.42
C GLU A 101 0.92 17.94 0.98
N PHE A 102 0.48 16.82 1.53
CA PHE A 102 -0.09 16.77 2.88
C PHE A 102 0.97 16.74 3.99
N ARG A 103 2.26 16.65 3.66
CA ARG A 103 3.35 16.60 4.64
C ARG A 103 3.13 15.54 5.72
N CYS A 104 2.57 14.39 5.33
CA CYS A 104 2.18 13.30 6.22
C CYS A 104 1.17 13.70 7.32
N ASN A 105 0.36 14.74 7.12
CA ASN A 105 -0.69 15.15 8.04
C ASN A 105 -1.70 14.01 8.25
N GLY A 106 -1.77 13.50 9.48
CA GLY A 106 -2.56 12.31 9.80
C GLY A 106 -4.04 12.41 9.41
N ASN A 107 -4.65 13.60 9.53
CA ASN A 107 -6.06 13.78 9.20
C ASN A 107 -6.30 13.79 7.68
N GLU A 108 -5.47 14.54 6.94
CA GLU A 108 -5.57 14.62 5.48
C GLU A 108 -5.24 13.27 4.83
N VAL A 109 -4.19 12.61 5.31
CA VAL A 109 -3.80 11.26 4.88
C VAL A 109 -4.91 10.26 5.14
N ALA A 110 -5.46 10.23 6.36
CA ALA A 110 -6.53 9.29 6.71
C ALA A 110 -7.76 9.49 5.81
N GLU A 111 -8.17 10.74 5.57
CA GLU A 111 -9.33 11.05 4.74
C GLU A 111 -9.12 10.66 3.27
N ALA A 112 -7.98 11.00 2.68
CA ALA A 112 -7.65 10.62 1.31
C ALA A 112 -7.59 9.10 1.14
N CYS A 113 -7.01 8.39 2.11
CA CYS A 113 -6.90 6.94 2.11
C CYS A 113 -8.25 6.25 2.24
N ARG A 114 -9.15 6.74 3.11
CA ARG A 114 -10.52 6.21 3.18
C ARG A 114 -11.27 6.39 1.85
N LYS A 115 -11.14 7.56 1.22
CA LYS A 115 -11.74 7.82 -0.09
C LYS A 115 -11.22 6.87 -1.16
N LEU A 116 -9.90 6.68 -1.22
CA LEU A 116 -9.29 5.75 -2.18
C LEU A 116 -9.70 4.30 -1.90
N GLY A 117 -9.65 3.86 -0.65
CA GLY A 117 -10.08 2.52 -0.23
C GLY A 117 -11.54 2.23 -0.58
N ALA A 118 -12.44 3.20 -0.39
CA ALA A 118 -13.84 3.07 -0.78
C ALA A 118 -14.04 2.87 -2.30
N ARG A 119 -13.18 3.46 -3.14
CA ARG A 119 -13.23 3.28 -4.61
C ARG A 119 -12.83 1.87 -5.04
N HIS A 120 -11.97 1.19 -4.29
CA HIS A 120 -11.54 -0.17 -4.61
C HIS A 120 -12.67 -1.20 -4.50
N VAL A 121 -13.78 -0.89 -3.82
CA VAL A 121 -14.99 -1.74 -3.82
C VAL A 121 -15.59 -1.90 -5.22
N LEU A 122 -15.29 -0.99 -6.15
CA LEU A 122 -15.75 -1.04 -7.54
C LEU A 122 -14.90 -1.99 -8.41
N ILE A 123 -13.78 -2.48 -7.90
CA ILE A 123 -12.88 -3.36 -8.64
C ILE A 123 -13.34 -4.80 -8.40
N GLU A 124 -13.67 -5.49 -9.48
CA GLU A 124 -14.06 -6.89 -9.43
C GLU A 124 -12.91 -7.77 -8.94
N ASN A 125 -13.21 -8.78 -8.11
CA ASN A 125 -12.21 -9.69 -7.52
C ASN A 125 -11.13 -8.99 -6.67
N PHE A 126 -11.39 -7.77 -6.21
CA PHE A 126 -10.46 -7.07 -5.34
C PHE A 126 -10.44 -7.68 -3.93
N HIS A 127 -9.23 -7.96 -3.44
CA HIS A 127 -9.01 -8.38 -2.06
C HIS A 127 -8.11 -7.37 -1.34
N THR A 128 -8.44 -7.04 -0.10
CA THR A 128 -7.70 -6.04 0.68
C THR A 128 -6.25 -6.44 0.99
N ASN A 129 -5.90 -7.72 0.85
CA ASN A 129 -4.53 -8.22 0.97
C ASN A 129 -3.63 -7.81 -0.21
N PHE A 130 -4.20 -7.34 -1.33
CA PHE A 130 -3.41 -6.83 -2.45
C PHE A 130 -2.57 -5.62 -2.06
N TRP A 131 -3.08 -4.79 -1.16
CA TRP A 131 -2.33 -3.68 -0.60
C TRP A 131 -1.11 -4.16 0.19
N ASP A 132 -1.22 -5.24 0.95
CA ASP A 132 -0.08 -5.81 1.68
C ASP A 132 0.99 -6.36 0.75
N ILE A 133 0.57 -7.06 -0.32
CA ILE A 133 1.49 -7.59 -1.34
C ILE A 133 2.25 -6.43 -2.00
N PHE A 134 1.54 -5.38 -2.41
CA PHE A 134 2.14 -4.21 -3.03
C PHE A 134 3.12 -3.49 -2.08
N LEU A 135 2.69 -3.23 -0.84
CA LEU A 135 3.55 -2.56 0.15
C LEU A 135 4.79 -3.39 0.50
N GLY A 136 4.64 -4.71 0.64
CA GLY A 136 5.77 -5.60 0.89
C GLY A 136 6.81 -5.51 -0.23
N ASN A 137 6.37 -5.49 -1.49
CA ASN A 137 7.25 -5.31 -2.64
C ASN A 137 7.89 -3.93 -2.68
N LEU A 138 7.13 -2.87 -2.38
CA LEU A 138 7.63 -1.50 -2.34
C LEU A 138 8.73 -1.35 -1.29
N ILE A 139 8.48 -1.78 -0.05
CA ILE A 139 9.46 -1.73 1.05
C ILE A 139 10.68 -2.59 0.73
N GLN A 140 10.49 -3.77 0.16
CA GLN A 140 11.60 -4.65 -0.21
C GLN A 140 12.55 -3.96 -1.21
N ILE A 141 12.01 -3.27 -2.22
CA ILE A 141 12.81 -2.54 -3.21
C ILE A 141 13.55 -1.35 -2.56
N ILE A 142 12.89 -0.64 -1.62
CA ILE A 142 13.55 0.42 -0.85
C ILE A 142 14.73 -0.15 -0.06
N ILE A 143 14.55 -1.28 0.63
CA ILE A 143 15.61 -1.95 1.41
C ILE A 143 16.79 -2.35 0.52
N GLU A 144 16.51 -3.00 -0.61
CA GLU A 144 17.53 -3.50 -1.54
C GLU A 144 18.42 -2.37 -2.08
N THR A 145 17.84 -1.19 -2.26
CA THR A 145 18.56 -0.03 -2.83
C THR A 145 19.26 0.81 -1.76
N HIS A 146 18.95 0.57 -0.47
CA HIS A 146 19.39 1.39 0.65
C HIS A 146 20.07 0.58 1.76
N MET A 147 21.18 -0.09 1.42
CA MET A 147 21.93 -0.95 2.36
C MET A 147 22.70 -0.18 3.46
N GLU A 148 22.78 1.15 3.38
CA GLU A 148 23.51 1.98 4.33
C GLU A 148 22.80 2.07 5.69
N ARG A 149 23.57 2.12 6.78
CA ARG A 149 23.05 2.07 8.16
C ARG A 149 22.13 3.26 8.49
N GLU A 150 22.41 4.42 7.92
CA GLU A 150 21.60 5.65 8.06
C GLU A 150 20.24 5.54 7.36
N GLN A 151 20.09 4.64 6.39
CA GLN A 151 18.85 4.49 5.63
C GLN A 151 17.88 3.45 6.24
N ARG A 152 18.30 2.75 7.29
CA ARG A 152 17.39 1.84 8.02
C ARG A 152 16.28 2.58 8.75
N GLU A 153 16.56 3.80 9.22
CA GLU A 153 15.59 4.65 9.88
C GLU A 153 14.50 5.10 8.89
N ILE A 154 14.90 5.59 7.70
CA ILE A 154 13.92 6.00 6.68
C ILE A 154 13.08 4.83 6.18
N VAL A 155 13.65 3.62 6.06
CA VAL A 155 12.89 2.40 5.73
C VAL A 155 11.84 2.10 6.79
N ALA A 156 12.20 2.14 8.08
CA ALA A 156 11.26 1.87 9.17
C ALA A 156 10.13 2.92 9.21
N ILE A 157 10.45 4.18 8.92
CA ILE A 157 9.46 5.25 8.82
C ILE A 157 8.54 5.04 7.61
N CYS A 158 9.08 4.66 6.45
CA CYS A 158 8.28 4.30 5.28
C CYS A 158 7.33 3.14 5.59
N GLU A 159 7.82 2.09 6.25
CA GLU A 159 7.01 0.93 6.66
C GLU A 159 5.86 1.36 7.57
N LYS A 160 6.16 2.15 8.61
CA LYS A 160 5.15 2.68 9.55
C LYS A 160 4.12 3.56 8.83
N PHE A 161 4.57 4.45 7.95
CA PHE A 161 3.70 5.34 7.18
C PHE A 161 2.79 4.56 6.22
N PHE A 162 3.34 3.57 5.52
CA PHE A 162 2.59 2.75 4.58
C PHE A 162 1.55 1.88 5.28
N ALA A 163 1.90 1.29 6.42
CA ALA A 163 0.95 0.59 7.28
C ALA A 163 -0.19 1.51 7.75
N PHE A 164 0.14 2.76 8.13
CA PHE A 164 -0.84 3.74 8.58
C PHE A 164 -1.86 4.07 7.50
N PHE A 165 -1.43 4.33 6.28
CA PHE A 165 -2.34 4.72 5.22
C PHE A 165 -3.18 3.52 4.72
N VAL A 166 -2.61 2.31 4.64
CA VAL A 166 -3.37 1.11 4.26
C VAL A 166 -4.43 0.75 5.30
N ASN A 167 -4.18 1.01 6.59
CA ASN A 167 -5.20 0.89 7.62
C ASN A 167 -6.45 1.72 7.27
N PHE A 168 -6.28 2.99 6.89
CA PHE A 168 -7.40 3.83 6.49
C PHE A 168 -8.02 3.46 5.14
N MET A 169 -7.24 2.91 4.21
CA MET A 169 -7.82 2.32 2.99
C MET A 169 -8.75 1.14 3.32
N ARG A 170 -8.38 0.27 4.26
CA ARG A 170 -9.26 -0.80 4.74
C ARG A 170 -10.51 -0.26 5.41
N ASP A 171 -10.40 0.79 6.21
CA ASP A 171 -11.56 1.43 6.84
C ASP A 171 -12.55 1.95 5.79
N GLY A 172 -12.04 2.68 4.79
CA GLY A 172 -12.85 3.19 3.68
C GLY A 172 -13.54 2.08 2.88
N TYR A 173 -12.81 1.01 2.58
CA TYR A 173 -13.34 -0.16 1.89
C TYR A 173 -14.44 -0.87 2.70
N LYS A 174 -14.17 -1.20 3.97
CA LYS A 174 -15.13 -1.86 4.86
C LYS A 174 -16.42 -1.06 4.99
N LYS A 175 -16.30 0.25 5.22
CA LYS A 175 -17.45 1.16 5.31
C LYS A 175 -18.29 1.13 4.04
N ARG A 176 -17.66 1.24 2.87
CA ARG A 176 -18.38 1.23 1.58
C ARG A 176 -19.05 -0.12 1.29
N VAL A 177 -18.40 -1.25 1.62
CA VAL A 177 -19.01 -2.59 1.51
C VAL A 177 -20.26 -2.69 2.38
N GLN A 178 -20.19 -2.23 3.64
CA GLN A 178 -21.34 -2.24 4.55
C GLN A 178 -22.50 -1.37 4.06
N GLU A 179 -22.20 -0.20 3.49
CA GLU A 179 -23.20 0.69 2.88
C GLU A 179 -23.92 0.02 1.69
N GLN A 180 -23.19 -0.68 0.81
CA GLN A 180 -23.78 -1.40 -0.32
C GLN A 180 -24.69 -2.55 0.14
N ILE A 181 -24.27 -3.32 1.16
CA ILE A 181 -25.07 -4.41 1.73
C ILE A 181 -26.35 -3.85 2.38
N SER A 182 -26.23 -2.79 3.18
CA SER A 182 -27.36 -2.14 3.85
C SER A 182 -28.34 -1.52 2.84
N GLY A 183 -27.83 -0.90 1.78
CA GLY A 183 -28.65 -0.33 0.69
C GLY A 183 -29.45 -1.40 -0.05
N ARG A 184 -28.82 -2.54 -0.39
CA ARG A 184 -29.52 -3.67 -1.03
C ARG A 184 -30.62 -4.25 -0.15
N ARG A 185 -30.40 -4.36 1.17
CA ARG A 185 -31.43 -4.84 2.12
C ARG A 185 -32.65 -3.93 2.18
N ARG A 186 -32.48 -2.61 2.06
CA ARG A 186 -33.58 -1.64 2.06
C ARG A 186 -34.38 -1.62 0.76
N MET A 187 -33.78 -2.04 -0.37
CA MET A 187 -34.48 -2.12 -1.66
C MET A 187 -35.29 -3.41 -1.83
N ASN A 188 -34.95 -4.45 -1.08
CA ASN A 188 -35.58 -5.78 -1.15
C ASN A 188 -36.60 -6.01 -0.02
N ALA A 189 -36.92 -5.00 0.79
CA ALA A 189 -37.89 -5.01 1.87
C ALA A 189 -39.05 -4.06 1.53
#